data_AF-A0A0S8JWX9-F1
#
_entry.id   AF-A0A0S8JWX9-F1
#
_cell.length_a   1.000
_cell.length_b   1.000
_cell.length_c   1.000
_cell.angle_alpha   90.00
_cell.angle_beta   90.00
_cell.angle_gamma   90.00
#
_symmetry.space_group_name_H-M   'P 1'
#
loop_
_entity.id
_entity.type
_entity.pdbx_description
1 polymer ?
#
loop_
_entity_poly.entity_id
_entity_poly.type
_entity_poly.pdbx_seq_one_letter_code
_entity_poly.pdbx_strand_id
1 'polypeptide(L)' 'IPAAWLIEQCGWKGKRMGDAGTFEKQPLVLVNHGNATGRQILDLAKRIEEEVVGKYGIMLEKEVNII' A
#
# COMPACT_ATOMS: atom_id res chain seq x y z
N ILE A 1 -1.26 -3.20 -16.33
CA ILE A 1 -2.22 -2.24 -15.72
C ILE A 1 -1.44 -1.40 -14.72
N PRO A 2 -1.63 -0.07 -14.61
CA PRO A 2 -0.90 0.74 -13.64
C PRO A 2 -1.21 0.30 -12.19
N ALA A 3 -0.19 -0.03 -11.41
CA ALA A 3 -0.35 -0.49 -10.03
C ALA A 3 -1.02 0.58 -9.13
N ALA A 4 -0.65 1.86 -9.28
CA ALA A 4 -1.32 2.97 -8.59
C ALA A 4 -2.83 2.99 -8.82
N TRP A 5 -3.27 2.70 -10.06
CA TRP A 5 -4.68 2.68 -10.40
C TRP A 5 -5.40 1.53 -9.69
N LEU A 6 -4.81 0.33 -9.66
CA LEU A 6 -5.37 -0.82 -8.94
C LEU A 6 -5.53 -0.52 -7.43
N ILE A 7 -4.51 0.07 -6.82
CA ILE A 7 -4.50 0.45 -5.40
C ILE A 7 -5.57 1.52 -5.11
N GLU A 8 -5.70 2.52 -5.98
CA GLU A 8 -6.76 3.54 -5.87
C GLU A 8 -8.15 2.95 -5.98
N GLN A 9 -8.38 2.01 -6.90
CA GLN A 9 -9.66 1.34 -7.05
C GLN A 9 -9.99 0.36 -5.90
N CYS A 10 -8.99 -0.07 -5.13
CA CYS A 10 -9.19 -0.74 -3.84
C CYS A 10 -9.44 0.24 -2.68
N GLY A 11 -9.51 1.55 -2.95
CA GLY A 11 -9.83 2.57 -1.94
C GLY A 11 -8.67 2.88 -0.99
N TRP A 12 -7.44 2.57 -1.39
CA TRP A 12 -6.27 2.78 -0.52
C TRP A 12 -5.65 4.16 -0.65
N LYS A 13 -6.01 4.98 -1.63
CA LYS A 13 -5.46 6.32 -1.84
C LYS A 13 -5.73 7.24 -0.65
N GLY A 14 -4.66 7.73 -0.01
CA GLY A 14 -4.76 8.55 1.19
C GLY A 14 -5.23 7.81 2.45
N LYS A 15 -5.44 6.48 2.37
CA LYS A 15 -5.93 5.68 3.49
C LYS A 15 -4.82 5.48 4.51
N ARG A 16 -5.20 5.54 5.79
CA ARG A 16 -4.29 5.43 6.93
C ARG A 16 -4.71 4.30 7.85
N MET A 17 -3.73 3.68 8.48
CA MET A 17 -3.83 2.63 9.48
C MET A 17 -2.88 2.98 10.63
N GLY A 18 -3.37 3.77 11.58
CA GLY A 18 -2.51 4.43 12.56
C GLY A 18 -1.56 5.40 11.88
N ASP A 19 -0.26 5.27 12.15
CA ASP A 19 0.78 6.13 11.56
C ASP A 19 1.25 5.67 10.18
N ALA A 20 0.88 4.47 9.72
CA ALA A 20 1.17 4.01 8.37
C ALA A 20 0.03 4.40 7.41
N GLY A 21 0.33 4.86 6.20
CA GLY A 21 -0.70 5.15 5.19
C GLY A 21 -0.16 5.17 3.77
N THR A 22 -1.02 5.46 2.80
CA THR A 22 -0.59 5.75 1.42
C THR A 22 -0.64 7.26 1.16
N PHE A 23 0.19 7.73 0.22
CA PHE A 23 0.20 9.13 -0.15
C PHE A 23 -1.02 9.51 -1.00
N GLU A 24 -1.69 10.61 -0.64
CA GLU A 24 -2.94 11.07 -1.28
C GLU A 24 -2.79 11.37 -2.78
N LYS A 25 -1.60 11.80 -3.21
CA LYS A 25 -1.33 12.13 -4.63
C LYS A 25 -0.79 10.94 -5.42
N GLN A 26 -0.24 9.92 -4.76
CA GLN A 26 0.36 8.76 -5.40
C GLN A 26 0.21 7.51 -4.51
N PRO A 27 -0.81 6.67 -4.74
CA PRO A 27 -1.15 5.55 -3.85
C PRO A 27 -0.10 4.43 -3.79
N LEU A 28 0.88 4.43 -4.70
CA LEU A 28 2.06 3.55 -4.65
C LEU A 28 3.01 3.88 -3.49
N VAL A 29 2.99 5.13 -3.00
CA VAL A 29 3.92 5.59 -1.98
C VAL A 29 3.33 5.30 -0.60
N LEU A 30 4.00 4.45 0.17
CA LEU A 30 3.70 4.25 1.59
C LEU A 30 4.36 5.34 2.42
N VAL A 31 3.61 5.89 3.37
CA VAL A 31 4.02 7.03 4.18
C VAL A 31 3.97 6.63 5.65
N ASN A 32 5.04 6.96 6.37
CA ASN A 32 5.02 7.02 7.82
C ASN A 32 4.68 8.46 8.25
N HIS A 33 3.58 8.62 8.96
CA HIS A 33 3.09 9.91 9.45
C HIS A 33 3.58 10.25 10.87
N GLY A 34 4.47 9.46 11.44
CA GLY A 34 5.00 9.65 12.79
C GLY A 34 5.78 8.42 13.24
N ASN A 35 5.14 7.60 14.06
CA ASN A 35 5.77 6.48 14.76
C ASN A 35 5.46 5.12 14.12
N ALA A 36 5.15 5.07 12.81
CA ALA A 36 4.94 3.78 12.15
C ALA A 36 6.24 2.96 12.17
N THR A 37 6.13 1.77 12.73
CA THR A 37 7.21 0.77 12.71
C THR A 37 7.34 0.17 11.31
N GLY A 38 8.52 -0.37 10.99
CA GLY A 38 8.73 -1.10 9.72
C GLY A 38 7.73 -2.25 9.54
N ARG A 39 7.30 -2.89 10.65
CA ARG A 39 6.26 -3.92 10.63
C ARG A 39 4.90 -3.37 10.22
N GLN A 40 4.50 -2.20 10.72
CA GLN A 40 3.24 -1.57 10.31
C GLN A 40 3.24 -1.16 8.83
N ILE A 41 4.38 -0.69 8.31
CA ILE A 41 4.53 -0.41 6.88
C ILE A 41 4.44 -1.69 6.05
N LEU A 42 5.10 -2.77 6.49
CA LEU A 42 5.04 -4.06 5.83
C LEU A 42 3.62 -4.66 5.84
N ASP A 43 2.93 -4.57 6.97
CA ASP A 43 1.56 -5.06 7.12
C ASP A 43 0.59 -4.25 6.23
N LEU A 44 0.78 -2.93 6.12
CA LEU A 44 0.05 -2.09 5.17
C LEU A 44 0.28 -2.53 3.72
N ALA A 45 1.54 -2.77 3.33
CA ALA A 45 1.89 -3.23 1.99
C ALA A 45 1.22 -4.57 1.66
N LYS A 46 1.24 -5.53 2.60
CA LYS A 46 0.60 -6.84 2.43
C LYS A 46 -0.91 -6.74 2.27
N ARG A 47 -1.59 -5.90 3.07
CA ARG A 47 -3.04 -5.70 2.94
C ARG A 47 -3.44 -5.14 1.58
N ILE A 48 -2.66 -4.18 1.07
CA ILE A 48 -2.89 -3.62 -0.27
C ILE A 48 -2.73 -4.71 -1.34
N GLU A 49 -1.68 -5.51 -1.24
CA GLU A 49 -1.40 -6.63 -2.14
C GLU A 49 -2.54 -7.67 -2.11
N GLU A 50 -2.97 -8.10 -0.92
CA GLU A 50 -4.07 -9.05 -0.73
C GLU A 50 -5.39 -8.54 -1.31
N GLU A 51 -5.74 -7.27 -1.12
CA GLU A 51 -6.95 -6.70 -1.69
C GLU A 51 -6.89 -6.59 -3.23
N VAL A 52 -5.73 -6.20 -3.77
CA VAL A 52 -5.55 -6.13 -5.23
C VAL A 52 -5.61 -7.52 -5.86
N VAL A 53 -4.97 -8.53 -5.24
CA VAL A 53 -5.06 -9.93 -5.67
C VAL A 53 -6.49 -10.43 -5.54
N GLY A 54 -7.17 -10.19 -4.41
CA GLY A 54 -8.54 -10.65 -4.20
C GLY A 54 -9.55 -10.03 -5.17
N LYS A 55 -9.37 -8.75 -5.54
CA LYS A 55 -10.30 -8.02 -6.41
C LYS A 55 -10.02 -8.22 -7.91
N TYR A 56 -8.74 -8.35 -8.29
CA TYR A 56 -8.33 -8.36 -9.71
C TYR A 56 -7.59 -9.63 -10.14
N GLY A 57 -7.20 -10.51 -9.21
CA GLY A 57 -6.35 -11.66 -9.49
C GLY A 57 -4.91 -11.29 -9.87
N ILE A 58 -4.48 -10.05 -9.59
CA ILE A 58 -3.17 -9.52 -9.99
C ILE A 58 -2.28 -9.41 -8.75
N MET A 59 -1.12 -10.07 -8.78
CA MET A 59 -0.09 -9.90 -7.75
C MET A 59 0.75 -8.64 -8.03
N LEU A 60 1.00 -7.86 -7.00
CA LEU A 60 1.88 -6.69 -7.06
C LEU A 60 3.30 -7.09 -6.66
N GLU A 61 4.28 -6.81 -7.50
CA GLU A 61 5.69 -6.98 -7.16
C GLU A 61 6.20 -5.76 -6.37
N LYS A 62 7.00 -6.00 -5.32
CA LYS A 62 7.56 -4.93 -4.48
C LYS A 62 8.88 -4.46 -5.07
N GLU A 63 8.98 -3.18 -5.41
CA GLU A 63 10.24 -2.55 -5.88
C GLU A 63 11.21 -2.20 -4.73
N VAL A 64 10.73 -2.20 -3.48
CA VAL A 64 11.53 -1.82 -2.30
C VAL A 64 12.14 -3.05 -1.64
N ASN A 65 13.46 -3.01 -1.42
CA ASN A 65 14.17 -4.02 -0.64
C ASN A 65 13.89 -3.84 0.86
N ILE A 66 13.49 -4.93 1.51
CA ILE A 66 13.37 -5.01 2.97
C ILE A 66 14.66 -5.65 3.47
N ILE A 67 15.40 -4.95 4.34
CA ILE A 67 16.70 -5.38 4.92
C ILE A 67 16.51 -5.73 6.39
#